data_AF-A0A194YL43-F1
#
_entry.id   AF-A0A194YL43-F1
#
_cell.length_a   1.000
_cell.length_b   1.000
_cell.length_c   1.000
_cell.angle_alpha   90.00
_cell.angle_beta   90.00
_cell.angle_gamma   90.00
#
_symmetry.space_group_name_H-M   'P 1'
#
loop_
_entity.id
_entity.type
_entity.pdbx_description
1 polymer ?
#
loop_
_entity_poly.entity_id
_entity_poly.type
_entity_poly.pdbx_seq_one_letter_code
_entity_poly.pdbx_strand_id
1 'polypeptide(L)'
;MLRKSKVNLNEISHNSAMGLVRKLLDMGVLLAEVYIDTVGDPEKYRIKLTEKFPGIKFVVAKKADSLYPVVSGASIVAKVTRDRALRNWVFDETALNMHMKTGSGYPGDTDTKQWLQDHKHPVFGFPTLVRFSWGTCTPFFKDAVEVTWESDEVDEDGTGNGSTKRQVKLSSLGFTGFKRKTEEIESSGKGRCKFFQARKLELVRKFQ
;
A
#
# COMPACT_ATOMS: atom_id res chain seq x y z
N MET A 1 -1.79 -0.27 0.20
CA MET A 1 -1.68 -0.47 -1.26
C MET A 1 -1.48 -1.94 -1.61
N LEU A 2 -0.47 -2.63 -1.05
CA LEU A 2 -0.21 -4.07 -1.28
C LEU A 2 -1.00 -5.01 -0.33
N ARG A 3 -2.18 -4.60 0.12
CA ARG A 3 -3.03 -5.43 1.00
C ARG A 3 -3.94 -6.32 0.14
N LYS A 4 -4.44 -7.43 0.71
CA LYS A 4 -5.44 -8.30 0.06
C LYS A 4 -6.63 -7.51 -0.51
N SER A 5 -7.18 -6.60 0.29
CA SER A 5 -8.10 -5.57 -0.22
C SER A 5 -7.30 -4.36 -0.65
N LYS A 6 -7.25 -4.11 -1.96
CA LYS A 6 -6.43 -3.07 -2.58
C LYS A 6 -7.02 -1.69 -2.28
N VAL A 7 -6.28 -0.88 -1.53
CA VAL A 7 -6.56 0.55 -1.31
C VAL A 7 -5.51 1.36 -2.07
N ASN A 8 -5.96 2.22 -2.99
CA ASN A 8 -5.08 3.01 -3.85
C ASN A 8 -4.59 4.30 -3.14
N LEU A 9 -3.61 4.98 -3.74
CA LEU A 9 -2.99 6.18 -3.14
C LEU A 9 -3.98 7.35 -3.03
N ASN A 10 -4.88 7.53 -4.00
CA ASN A 10 -5.88 8.59 -3.97
C ASN A 10 -6.85 8.38 -2.80
N GLU A 11 -7.26 7.14 -2.54
CA GLU A 11 -8.12 6.81 -1.43
C GLU A 11 -7.43 7.03 -0.08
N ILE A 12 -6.15 6.63 0.06
CA ILE A 12 -5.35 6.94 1.26
C ILE A 12 -5.27 8.45 1.46
N SER A 13 -4.97 9.21 0.40
CA SER A 13 -4.87 10.67 0.46
C SER A 13 -6.18 11.32 0.90
N HIS A 14 -7.31 10.95 0.27
CA HIS A 14 -8.62 11.47 0.62
C HIS A 14 -8.99 11.10 2.06
N ASN A 15 -8.76 9.85 2.49
CA ASN A 15 -9.06 9.42 3.84
C ASN A 15 -8.23 10.15 4.90
N SER A 16 -6.95 10.42 4.63
CA SER A 16 -6.10 11.22 5.51
C SER A 16 -6.57 12.66 5.63
N ALA A 17 -6.91 13.31 4.52
CA ALA A 17 -7.46 14.67 4.54
C ALA A 17 -8.78 14.74 5.33
N MET A 18 -9.69 13.80 5.09
CA MET A 18 -10.94 13.69 5.85
C MET A 18 -10.69 13.40 7.34
N GLY A 19 -9.64 12.65 7.68
CA GLY A 19 -9.22 12.41 9.06
C GLY A 19 -8.79 13.70 9.76
N LEU A 20 -8.07 14.59 9.07
CA LEU A 20 -7.71 15.91 9.60
C LEU A 20 -8.94 16.78 9.85
N VAL A 21 -9.91 16.78 8.93
CA VAL A 21 -11.18 17.50 9.13
C VAL A 21 -11.94 16.97 10.34
N ARG A 22 -12.09 15.64 10.48
CA ARG A 22 -12.72 15.03 11.68
C ARG A 22 -12.03 15.45 12.96
N LYS A 23 -10.70 15.37 12.99
CA LYS A 23 -9.92 15.73 14.17
C LYS A 23 -10.18 17.17 14.62
N LEU A 24 -10.33 18.11 13.68
CA LEU A 24 -10.66 19.50 14.02
C LEU A 24 -12.09 19.63 14.59
N LEU A 25 -13.06 18.92 14.03
CA LEU A 25 -14.42 18.89 14.55
C LEU A 25 -14.46 18.27 15.96
N ASP A 26 -13.74 17.18 16.19
CA ASP A 26 -13.63 16.51 17.50
C ASP A 26 -12.97 17.41 18.55
N MET A 27 -12.11 18.33 18.12
CA MET A 27 -11.52 19.37 18.97
C MET A 27 -12.48 20.55 19.26
N GLY A 28 -13.71 20.51 18.73
CA GLY A 28 -14.71 21.58 18.90
C GLY A 28 -14.51 22.78 17.97
N VAL A 29 -13.67 22.67 16.94
CA VAL A 29 -13.47 23.76 15.97
C VAL A 29 -14.67 23.84 15.04
N LEU A 30 -15.33 24.99 15.00
CA LEU A 30 -16.45 25.26 14.09
C LEU A 30 -15.92 25.56 12.68
N LEU A 31 -15.99 24.59 11.79
CA LEU A 31 -15.57 24.71 10.40
C LEU A 31 -16.75 25.16 9.52
N ALA A 32 -16.67 26.38 8.98
CA ALA A 32 -17.63 26.86 7.99
C ALA A 32 -17.24 26.51 6.55
N GLU A 33 -15.95 26.68 6.22
CA GLU A 33 -15.43 26.48 4.87
C GLU A 33 -14.05 25.81 4.89
N VAL A 34 -13.82 24.88 3.96
CA VAL A 34 -12.57 24.12 3.84
C VAL A 34 -12.08 24.17 2.38
N TYR A 35 -10.85 24.63 2.19
CA TYR A 35 -10.18 24.73 0.89
C TYR A 35 -9.17 23.60 0.71
N ILE A 36 -9.22 22.90 -0.41
CA ILE A 36 -8.40 21.72 -0.68
C ILE A 36 -7.75 21.80 -2.05
N ASP A 37 -6.44 21.59 -2.09
CA ASP A 37 -5.69 21.38 -3.32
C ASP A 37 -5.83 19.93 -3.81
N THR A 38 -6.02 19.76 -5.12
CA THR A 38 -6.11 18.43 -5.74
C THR A 38 -5.33 18.33 -7.05
N VAL A 39 -4.82 17.15 -7.32
CA VAL A 39 -4.24 16.78 -8.63
C VAL A 39 -5.28 16.12 -9.54
N GLY A 40 -6.41 15.66 -8.98
CA GLY A 40 -7.46 14.91 -9.66
C GLY A 40 -8.64 15.76 -10.11
N ASP A 41 -9.78 15.11 -10.28
CA ASP A 41 -11.07 15.75 -10.58
C ASP A 41 -11.60 16.46 -9.30
N PRO A 42 -11.65 17.80 -9.28
CA PRO A 42 -12.11 18.53 -8.10
C PRO A 42 -13.57 18.27 -7.75
N GLU A 43 -14.42 18.05 -8.75
CA GLU A 43 -15.86 17.93 -8.55
C GLU A 43 -16.21 16.62 -7.85
N LYS A 44 -15.64 15.51 -8.32
CA LYS A 44 -15.79 14.20 -7.66
C LYS A 44 -15.31 14.23 -6.22
N TYR A 45 -14.20 14.92 -5.96
CA TYR A 45 -13.66 14.98 -4.61
C TYR A 45 -14.53 15.87 -3.71
N ARG A 46 -15.01 17.01 -4.23
CA ARG A 46 -15.95 17.90 -3.53
C ARG A 46 -17.21 17.16 -3.13
N ILE A 47 -17.86 16.45 -4.05
CA ILE A 47 -19.07 15.65 -3.78
C ILE A 47 -18.81 14.66 -2.65
N LYS A 48 -17.71 13.89 -2.75
CA LYS A 48 -17.32 12.92 -1.72
C LYS A 48 -17.14 13.54 -0.33
N LEU A 49 -16.61 14.77 -0.25
CA LEU A 49 -16.42 15.48 1.02
C LEU A 49 -17.74 16.01 1.57
N THR A 50 -18.56 16.65 0.74
CA THR A 50 -19.87 17.17 1.12
C THR A 50 -20.79 16.07 1.64
N GLU A 51 -20.79 14.88 1.01
CA GLU A 51 -21.55 13.72 1.49
C GLU A 51 -21.11 13.24 2.88
N LYS A 52 -19.82 13.34 3.20
CA LYS A 52 -19.28 12.89 4.49
C LYS A 52 -19.38 13.93 5.60
N PHE A 53 -19.41 15.20 5.26
CA PHE A 53 -19.43 16.32 6.21
C PHE A 53 -20.53 17.31 5.81
N PRO A 54 -21.82 16.91 5.97
CA PRO A 54 -22.93 17.81 5.69
C PRO A 54 -22.84 19.02 6.62
N GLY A 55 -22.93 20.23 6.05
CA GLY A 55 -22.86 21.49 6.79
C GLY A 55 -21.53 22.26 6.67
N ILE A 56 -20.50 21.66 6.05
CA ILE A 56 -19.25 22.37 5.73
C ILE A 56 -19.22 22.67 4.23
N LYS A 57 -18.87 23.91 3.86
CA LYS A 57 -18.64 24.29 2.46
C LYS A 57 -17.26 23.84 2.01
N PHE A 58 -17.18 22.98 1.00
CA PHE A 58 -15.90 22.56 0.42
C PHE A 58 -15.61 23.28 -0.90
N VAL A 59 -14.42 23.87 -0.97
CA VAL A 59 -13.84 24.41 -2.20
C VAL A 59 -12.63 23.57 -2.56
N VAL A 60 -12.77 22.75 -3.60
CA VAL A 60 -11.70 21.91 -4.13
C VAL A 60 -11.25 22.48 -5.46
N ALA A 61 -9.95 22.76 -5.60
CA ALA A 61 -9.38 23.32 -6.82
C ALA A 61 -8.01 22.73 -7.12
N LYS A 62 -7.61 22.79 -8.40
CA LYS A 62 -6.24 22.48 -8.81
C LYS A 62 -5.36 23.71 -8.57
N LYS A 63 -4.14 23.51 -8.08
CA LYS A 63 -3.21 24.61 -7.73
C LYS A 63 -3.81 25.57 -6.71
N ALA A 64 -4.59 25.04 -5.77
CA ALA A 64 -5.29 25.84 -4.77
C ALA A 64 -4.31 26.58 -3.84
N ASP A 65 -3.08 26.06 -3.69
CA ASP A 65 -1.98 26.71 -2.97
C ASP A 65 -1.54 28.05 -3.58
N SER A 66 -1.78 28.24 -4.89
CA SER A 66 -1.52 29.48 -5.60
C SER A 66 -2.71 30.44 -5.61
N LEU A 67 -3.91 29.92 -5.31
CA LEU A 67 -5.18 30.67 -5.37
C LEU A 67 -5.63 31.16 -3.99
N TYR A 68 -5.36 30.39 -2.95
CA TYR A 68 -5.89 30.62 -1.60
C TYR A 68 -4.75 30.65 -0.57
N PRO A 69 -4.53 31.78 0.15
CA PRO A 69 -3.46 31.91 1.13
C PRO A 69 -3.48 30.82 2.22
N VAL A 70 -4.67 30.37 2.64
CA VAL A 70 -4.82 29.30 3.64
C VAL A 70 -4.27 27.95 3.14
N VAL A 71 -4.43 27.65 1.85
CA VAL A 71 -3.89 26.43 1.23
C VAL A 71 -2.39 26.59 0.98
N SER A 72 -1.93 27.80 0.64
CA SER A 72 -0.51 28.11 0.54
C SER A 72 0.23 27.86 1.87
N GLY A 73 -0.33 28.36 2.97
CA GLY A 73 0.18 28.10 4.33
C GLY A 73 0.21 26.61 4.67
N ALA A 74 -0.88 25.89 4.37
CA ALA A 74 -0.92 24.43 4.57
C ALA A 74 0.15 23.68 3.75
N SER A 75 0.42 24.12 2.51
CA SER A 75 1.46 23.57 1.64
C SER A 75 2.86 23.75 2.23
N ILE A 76 3.15 24.92 2.81
CA ILE A 76 4.41 25.18 3.53
C ILE A 76 4.54 24.24 4.73
N VAL A 77 3.52 24.18 5.58
CA VAL A 77 3.53 23.32 6.78
C VAL A 77 3.75 21.86 6.40
N ALA A 78 3.07 21.37 5.36
CA ALA A 78 3.20 19.99 4.90
C ALA A 78 4.64 19.68 4.42
N LYS A 79 5.23 20.53 3.58
CA LYS A 79 6.58 20.35 3.04
C LYS A 79 7.64 20.42 4.15
N VAL A 80 7.57 21.42 5.02
CA VAL A 80 8.52 21.58 6.13
C VAL A 80 8.43 20.40 7.10
N THR A 81 7.21 19.92 7.39
CA THR A 81 7.01 18.75 8.26
C THR A 81 7.59 17.49 7.63
N ARG A 82 7.37 17.27 6.33
CA ARG A 82 7.98 16.15 5.58
C ARG A 82 9.50 16.20 5.65
N ASP A 83 10.09 17.34 5.35
CA ASP A 83 11.55 17.49 5.29
C ASP A 83 12.18 17.35 6.68
N ARG A 84 11.50 17.81 7.73
CA ARG A 84 11.90 17.56 9.12
C ARG A 84 11.81 16.07 9.47
N ALA A 85 10.73 15.38 9.08
CA ALA A 85 10.55 13.96 9.35
C ALA A 85 11.62 13.10 8.66
N LEU A 86 11.97 13.42 7.41
CA LEU A 86 13.03 12.73 6.67
C LEU A 86 14.41 12.98 7.27
N ARG A 87 14.74 14.23 7.62
CA ARG A 87 16.03 14.55 8.26
C ARG A 87 16.23 13.85 9.60
N ASN A 88 15.15 13.66 10.35
CA ASN A 88 15.18 13.02 11.66
C ASN A 88 14.80 11.54 11.61
N TRP A 89 14.74 10.95 10.42
CA TRP A 89 14.36 9.55 10.29
C TRP A 89 15.42 8.65 10.90
N VAL A 90 14.98 7.76 11.77
CA VAL A 90 15.80 6.72 12.38
C VAL A 90 15.37 5.41 11.75
N PHE A 91 16.33 4.68 11.17
CA PHE A 91 16.07 3.36 10.61
C PHE A 91 15.94 2.34 11.73
N ASP A 92 14.92 1.47 11.62
CA ASP A 92 14.75 0.34 12.53
C ASP A 92 15.72 -0.81 12.19
N GLU A 93 16.19 -0.85 10.94
CA GLU A 93 17.09 -1.87 10.44
C GLU A 93 18.51 -1.70 11.01
N THR A 94 19.09 -2.80 11.50
CA THR A 94 20.42 -2.84 12.11
C THR A 94 21.55 -3.10 11.09
N ALA A 95 21.27 -3.04 9.79
CA ALA A 95 22.27 -3.29 8.77
C ALA A 95 23.37 -2.22 8.80
N LEU A 96 24.63 -2.66 8.64
CA LEU A 96 25.77 -1.75 8.55
C LEU A 96 25.55 -0.77 7.39
N ASN A 97 25.83 0.52 7.64
CA ASN A 97 25.76 1.63 6.66
C ASN A 97 24.36 2.14 6.27
N MET A 98 23.32 1.94 7.10
CA MET A 98 22.04 2.58 6.83
C MET A 98 22.14 4.11 7.01
N HIS A 99 22.06 4.86 5.91
CA HIS A 99 22.29 6.30 5.92
C HIS A 99 21.31 7.07 5.02
N MET A 100 20.96 8.29 5.43
CA MET A 100 19.94 9.14 4.79
C MET A 100 20.42 9.89 3.52
N LYS A 101 21.40 9.37 2.77
CA LYS A 101 21.83 9.98 1.49
C LYS A 101 21.07 9.36 0.32
N THR A 102 19.75 9.50 0.34
CA THR A 102 18.82 8.86 -0.60
C THR A 102 18.64 9.62 -1.91
N GLY A 103 19.42 10.69 -2.16
CA GLY A 103 19.11 11.66 -3.21
C GLY A 103 17.79 12.40 -2.94
N SER A 104 17.06 12.75 -3.99
CA SER A 104 15.78 13.46 -3.93
C SER A 104 14.60 12.60 -3.43
N GLY A 105 14.72 11.27 -3.47
CA GLY A 105 13.65 10.32 -3.19
C GLY A 105 12.65 10.12 -4.33
N TYR A 106 12.83 10.78 -5.48
CA TYR A 106 11.95 10.62 -6.65
C TYR A 106 12.42 9.49 -7.57
N PRO A 107 11.50 8.73 -8.20
CA PRO A 107 11.83 7.68 -9.16
C PRO A 107 12.73 8.05 -10.34
N GLY A 108 12.77 9.33 -10.71
CA GLY A 108 13.56 9.83 -11.84
C GLY A 108 15.03 10.08 -11.50
N ASP A 109 15.36 10.18 -10.23
CA ASP A 109 16.68 10.57 -9.75
C ASP A 109 17.64 9.38 -9.70
N THR A 110 18.84 9.57 -10.26
CA THR A 110 19.90 8.57 -10.33
C THR A 110 20.41 8.19 -8.95
N ASP A 111 20.57 9.17 -8.06
CA ASP A 111 21.10 8.93 -6.71
C ASP A 111 20.10 8.12 -5.88
N THR A 112 18.81 8.41 -6.04
CA THR A 112 17.73 7.63 -5.41
C THR A 112 17.76 6.16 -5.89
N LYS A 113 17.93 5.92 -7.19
CA LYS A 113 18.01 4.55 -7.73
C LYS A 113 19.25 3.81 -7.25
N GLN A 114 20.39 4.49 -7.18
CA GLN A 114 21.62 3.92 -6.67
C GLN A 114 21.46 3.55 -5.19
N TRP A 115 20.88 4.45 -4.39
CA TRP A 115 20.61 4.17 -2.98
C TRP A 115 19.71 2.93 -2.80
N LEU A 116 18.65 2.78 -3.61
CA LEU A 116 17.83 1.57 -3.60
C LEU A 116 18.65 0.31 -3.94
N GLN A 117 19.51 0.37 -4.96
CA GLN A 117 20.38 -0.75 -5.32
C GLN A 117 21.32 -1.14 -4.18
N ASP A 118 21.89 -0.17 -3.48
CA ASP A 118 22.87 -0.39 -2.41
C ASP A 118 22.24 -0.91 -1.11
N HIS A 119 20.96 -0.62 -0.89
CA HIS A 119 20.24 -0.96 0.35
C HIS A 119 19.18 -2.05 0.14
N LYS A 120 19.25 -2.83 -0.94
CA LYS A 120 18.38 -3.99 -1.12
C LYS A 120 18.93 -5.22 -0.39
N HIS A 121 18.04 -6.01 0.19
CA HIS A 121 18.31 -7.28 0.84
C HIS A 121 17.62 -8.43 0.10
N PRO A 122 18.28 -9.57 -0.17
CA PRO A 122 17.69 -10.67 -0.96
C PRO A 122 16.39 -11.24 -0.39
N VAL A 123 16.27 -11.35 0.93
CA VAL A 123 15.05 -11.84 1.61
C VAL A 123 14.06 -10.71 1.93
N PHE A 124 14.49 -9.69 2.68
CA PHE A 124 13.60 -8.64 3.19
C PHE A 124 13.25 -7.51 2.20
N GLY A 125 13.92 -7.43 1.05
CA GLY A 125 13.68 -6.37 0.08
C GLY A 125 14.37 -5.07 0.44
N PHE A 126 13.67 -4.12 1.06
CA PHE A 126 14.19 -2.77 1.34
C PHE A 126 13.93 -2.34 2.79
N PRO A 127 14.64 -1.31 3.29
CA PRO A 127 14.31 -0.68 4.55
C PRO A 127 12.90 -0.09 4.55
N THR A 128 12.30 0.03 5.73
CA THR A 128 10.94 0.54 6.00
C THR A 128 10.65 1.91 5.41
N LEU A 129 11.67 2.73 5.19
CA LEU A 129 11.57 4.01 4.49
C LEU A 129 11.00 3.85 3.07
N VAL A 130 11.33 2.75 2.39
CA VAL A 130 11.01 2.53 0.99
C VAL A 130 9.55 2.14 0.82
N ARG A 131 8.88 2.78 -0.13
CA ARG A 131 7.49 2.47 -0.46
C ARG A 131 7.42 1.32 -1.46
N PHE A 132 7.38 0.09 -0.96
CA PHE A 132 7.31 -1.16 -1.76
C PHE A 132 6.24 -1.16 -2.86
N SER A 133 5.15 -0.39 -2.69
CA SER A 133 4.07 -0.29 -3.68
C SER A 133 4.41 0.54 -4.92
N TRP A 134 5.58 1.18 -4.97
CA TRP A 134 6.00 1.98 -6.13
C TRP A 134 6.59 1.10 -7.21
N GLY A 135 6.18 1.33 -8.46
CA GLY A 135 6.65 0.54 -9.61
C GLY A 135 8.17 0.58 -9.83
N THR A 136 8.87 1.61 -9.30
CA THR A 136 10.33 1.69 -9.29
C THR A 136 10.99 0.56 -8.51
N CYS A 137 10.31 -0.01 -7.51
CA CYS A 137 10.83 -1.12 -6.70
C CYS A 137 10.72 -2.47 -7.44
N THR A 138 9.73 -2.64 -8.32
CA THR A 138 9.43 -3.92 -8.99
C THR A 138 10.63 -4.58 -9.66
N PRO A 139 11.49 -3.87 -10.42
CA PRO A 139 12.65 -4.49 -11.08
C PRO A 139 13.66 -5.09 -10.11
N PHE A 140 13.79 -4.53 -8.90
CA PHE A 140 14.78 -4.96 -7.91
C PHE A 140 14.44 -6.31 -7.26
N PHE A 141 13.17 -6.71 -7.27
CA PHE A 141 12.73 -7.99 -6.73
C PHE A 141 13.02 -9.18 -7.65
N LYS A 142 13.47 -8.95 -8.90
CA LYS A 142 13.86 -10.05 -9.80
C LYS A 142 15.07 -10.83 -9.30
N ASP A 143 15.96 -10.17 -8.57
CA ASP A 143 17.17 -10.77 -7.99
C ASP A 143 16.97 -11.18 -6.52
N ALA A 144 15.75 -11.04 -6.00
CA ALA A 144 15.40 -11.37 -4.62
C ALA A 144 14.90 -12.81 -4.51
N VAL A 145 14.81 -13.31 -3.28
CA VAL A 145 14.19 -14.60 -2.99
C VAL A 145 12.70 -14.51 -3.33
N GLU A 146 12.20 -15.54 -4.03
CA GLU A 146 10.78 -15.62 -4.39
C GLU A 146 9.90 -15.75 -3.14
N VAL A 147 8.84 -14.95 -3.09
CA VAL A 147 7.84 -14.97 -2.02
C VAL A 147 6.47 -15.09 -2.65
N THR A 148 5.71 -16.10 -2.23
CA THR A 148 4.33 -16.35 -2.68
C THR A 148 3.36 -16.06 -1.54
N TRP A 149 2.32 -15.27 -1.80
CA TRP A 149 1.27 -14.98 -0.84
C TRP A 149 -0.02 -15.71 -1.18
N GLU A 150 -0.81 -16.12 -0.18
CA GLU A 150 -2.12 -16.76 -0.39
C GLU A 150 -3.08 -15.91 -1.24
N SER A 151 -2.88 -14.59 -1.28
CA SER A 151 -3.68 -13.66 -2.08
C SER A 151 -3.31 -13.63 -3.56
N ASP A 152 -2.18 -14.21 -3.96
CA ASP A 152 -1.71 -14.18 -5.34
C ASP A 152 -2.50 -15.18 -6.21
N GLU A 153 -3.03 -16.25 -5.61
CA GLU A 153 -3.84 -17.28 -6.31
C GLU A 153 -5.26 -16.82 -6.65
N VAL A 154 -5.80 -15.81 -5.96
CA VAL A 154 -7.21 -15.38 -6.12
C VAL A 154 -7.44 -14.41 -7.28
N ASP A 155 -6.37 -13.89 -7.89
CA ASP A 155 -6.43 -12.94 -9.02
C ASP A 155 -6.43 -13.65 -10.41
N GLU A 156 -6.41 -14.99 -10.47
CA GLU A 156 -6.49 -15.75 -11.74
C GLU A 156 -7.93 -16.06 -12.20
N ASP A 157 -8.89 -16.15 -11.28
CA ASP A 157 -10.27 -16.58 -11.60
C ASP A 157 -11.24 -15.43 -11.98
N GLY A 158 -10.73 -14.20 -12.15
CA GLY A 158 -11.58 -13.04 -12.33
C GLY A 158 -10.98 -11.92 -13.17
N THR A 159 -10.82 -12.10 -14.48
CA THR A 159 -11.03 -11.02 -15.47
C THR A 159 -10.84 -11.50 -16.92
N GLY A 160 -11.94 -11.53 -17.68
CA GLY A 160 -11.91 -11.53 -19.14
C GLY A 160 -11.65 -10.13 -19.71
N ASN A 161 -10.98 -10.09 -20.86
CA ASN A 161 -10.88 -9.03 -21.87
C ASN A 161 -10.61 -7.58 -21.42
N GLY A 162 -9.36 -7.14 -21.62
CA GLY A 162 -9.00 -5.72 -21.68
C GLY A 162 -7.50 -5.52 -21.81
N SER A 163 -7.04 -5.13 -23.00
CA SER A 163 -5.64 -4.85 -23.33
C SER A 163 -5.09 -3.66 -22.53
N THR A 164 -4.26 -3.93 -21.51
CA THR A 164 -3.36 -2.93 -20.93
C THR A 164 -2.09 -3.63 -20.44
N LYS A 165 -0.94 -3.03 -20.76
CA LYS A 165 0.44 -3.53 -20.63
C LYS A 165 0.67 -4.53 -19.49
N ARG A 166 1.07 -5.74 -19.87
CA ARG A 166 1.54 -6.85 -19.01
C ARG A 166 2.60 -6.36 -18.02
N GLN A 167 2.18 -6.17 -16.77
CA GLN A 167 3.06 -6.33 -15.62
C GLN A 167 3.34 -7.85 -15.51
N VAL A 168 4.62 -8.22 -15.47
CA VAL A 168 5.05 -9.62 -15.47
C VAL A 168 4.50 -10.29 -14.20
N LYS A 169 3.52 -11.17 -14.39
CA LYS A 169 2.93 -12.02 -13.34
C LYS A 169 3.90 -13.16 -13.04
N LEU A 170 4.07 -13.44 -11.76
CA LEU A 170 4.80 -14.59 -11.25
C LEU A 170 3.82 -15.76 -11.26
N SER A 171 3.98 -16.69 -12.20
CA SER A 171 3.16 -17.91 -12.23
C SER A 171 3.97 -19.04 -12.86
N SER A 172 4.24 -20.08 -12.08
CA SER A 172 3.91 -21.47 -12.43
C SER A 172 4.46 -22.40 -11.35
N LEU A 173 3.64 -22.75 -10.35
CA LEU A 173 3.69 -24.03 -9.65
C LEU A 173 2.36 -24.16 -8.90
N GLY A 174 1.52 -25.07 -9.38
CA GLY A 174 0.13 -25.21 -8.97
C GLY A 174 -0.03 -25.67 -7.54
N PHE A 175 -0.86 -24.96 -6.80
CA PHE A 175 -1.57 -25.50 -5.65
C PHE A 175 -3.05 -25.14 -5.81
N THR A 176 -3.93 -26.14 -5.74
CA THR A 176 -5.37 -25.95 -5.89
C THR A 176 -5.98 -25.71 -4.51
N GLY A 177 -6.53 -24.51 -4.28
CA GLY A 177 -7.27 -24.18 -3.06
C GLY A 177 -8.67 -24.79 -3.04
N PHE A 178 -9.07 -25.44 -1.94
CA PHE A 178 -10.43 -25.98 -1.77
C PHE A 178 -11.18 -25.39 -0.56
N LYS A 179 -12.48 -25.16 -0.77
CA LYS A 179 -13.46 -24.56 0.17
C LYS A 179 -13.62 -25.37 1.46
N ARG A 180 -13.69 -24.68 2.61
CA ARG A 180 -14.07 -25.26 3.92
C ARG A 180 -15.55 -25.70 3.90
N LYS A 181 -15.79 -26.99 4.14
CA LYS A 181 -17.07 -27.53 4.61
C LYS A 181 -16.92 -27.98 6.07
N THR A 182 -17.97 -27.72 6.84
CA THR A 182 -18.14 -28.03 8.27
C THR A 182 -17.86 -29.50 8.58
N GLU A 183 -17.26 -29.73 9.75
CA GLU A 183 -16.68 -31.00 10.19
C GLU A 183 -17.72 -32.12 10.38
N GLU A 184 -17.64 -33.16 9.54
CA GLU A 184 -18.13 -34.51 9.87
C GLU A 184 -16.91 -35.42 10.05
N ILE A 185 -16.70 -35.94 11.26
CA ILE A 185 -15.49 -36.67 11.69
C ILE A 185 -15.54 -38.17 11.31
N GLU A 186 -16.56 -38.64 10.59
CA GLU A 186 -16.65 -40.05 10.22
C GLU A 186 -15.84 -40.38 8.96
N SER A 187 -14.90 -41.32 9.11
CA SER A 187 -14.01 -41.82 8.06
C SER A 187 -14.64 -43.00 7.34
N SER A 188 -14.88 -42.87 6.04
CA SER A 188 -15.51 -43.88 5.17
C SER A 188 -14.65 -45.14 4.93
N GLY A 189 -13.53 -45.32 5.65
CA GLY A 189 -12.62 -46.47 5.48
C GLY A 189 -11.85 -46.50 4.13
N LYS A 190 -12.17 -45.62 3.18
CA LYS A 190 -11.41 -45.41 1.93
C LYS A 190 -10.79 -44.01 1.93
N GLY A 191 -9.46 -43.95 1.85
CA GLY A 191 -8.68 -42.70 1.85
C GLY A 191 -8.13 -42.29 3.22
N ARG A 192 -7.40 -41.17 3.28
CA ARG A 192 -6.80 -40.65 4.52
C ARG A 192 -7.89 -40.16 5.48
N CYS A 193 -7.75 -40.45 6.78
CA CYS A 193 -8.74 -40.03 7.78
C CYS A 193 -8.95 -38.51 7.77
N LYS A 194 -10.22 -38.09 7.81
CA LYS A 194 -10.65 -36.68 7.73
C LYS A 194 -9.99 -35.81 8.80
N PHE A 195 -9.73 -36.36 9.99
CA PHE A 195 -9.01 -35.67 11.07
C PHE A 195 -7.64 -35.13 10.61
N PHE A 196 -6.84 -35.96 9.93
CA PHE A 196 -5.51 -35.57 9.43
C PHE A 196 -5.57 -34.67 8.20
N GLN A 197 -6.60 -34.82 7.37
CA GLN A 197 -6.81 -33.94 6.22
C GLN A 197 -7.16 -32.51 6.66
N ALA A 198 -8.12 -32.36 7.58
CA ALA A 198 -8.56 -31.04 8.08
C ALA A 198 -7.43 -30.24 8.75
N ARG A 199 -6.46 -30.93 9.36
CA ARG A 199 -5.32 -30.33 10.07
C ARG A 199 -4.04 -30.25 9.22
N LYS A 200 -4.10 -30.62 7.94
CA LYS A 200 -2.94 -30.67 7.02
C LYS A 200 -1.75 -31.49 7.56
N LEU A 201 -2.03 -32.55 8.32
CA LEU A 201 -1.01 -33.44 8.89
C LEU A 201 -0.67 -34.57 7.92
N GLU A 202 0.61 -34.75 7.61
CA GLU A 202 1.08 -35.75 6.66
C GLU A 202 2.18 -36.64 7.25
N LEU A 203 2.19 -37.93 6.87
CA LEU A 203 3.25 -38.84 7.28
C LEU A 203 4.49 -38.59 6.40
N VAL A 204 5.55 -38.07 7.01
CA VAL A 204 6.84 -37.88 6.34
C VAL A 204 7.52 -39.24 6.23
N ARG A 205 7.61 -39.79 5.00
CA ARG A 205 8.19 -41.12 4.75
C ARG A 205 9.72 -41.13 4.68
N LYS A 206 10.33 -39.97 4.47
CA LYS A 206 11.78 -39.75 4.52
C LYS A 206 12.03 -38.33 5.02
N PHE A 207 12.84 -38.20 6.05
CA PHE A 207 13.47 -36.93 6.40
C PHE A 207 14.78 -36.84 5.62
N GLN A 208 14.97 -35.75 4.87
CA GLN A 208 16.29 -35.34 4.36
C GLN A 208 16.92 -34.37 5.36
#